data_AF-A0A1J4SX76-F1
#
_entry.id   AF-A0A1J4SX76-F1
#
_cell.length_a   1.000
_cell.length_b   1.000
_cell.length_c   1.000
_cell.angle_alpha   90.00
_cell.angle_beta   90.00
_cell.angle_gamma   90.00
#
_symmetry.space_group_name_H-M   'P 1'
#
loop_
_entity.id
_entity.type
_entity.pdbx_description
1 polymer ?
#
loop_
_entity_poly.entity_id
_entity_poly.type
_entity_poly.pdbx_seq_one_letter_code
_entity_poly.pdbx_strand_id
1 'polypeptide(L)'
;MISKQERYEFRKIRSRNNLFSNGINRPRLSVYRGTKYIYAQVVDDKKAVTLVAASSLEKELKGKFKSGKSIDTAKGVGALLAKRAIAKGVTEVCFDRGGSIYHGRIKALADAAREAGLKF
;
A
#
# COMPACT_ATOMS: atom_id res chain seq x y z
N MET A 1 -24.83 -13.99 -9.96
CA MET A 1 -23.46 -13.89 -10.52
C MET A 1 -22.67 -12.92 -9.64
N ILE A 2 -21.54 -13.34 -9.07
CA ILE A 2 -20.79 -12.51 -8.10
C ILE A 2 -20.13 -11.32 -8.81
N SER A 3 -20.32 -10.12 -8.29
CA SER A 3 -19.80 -8.89 -8.88
C SER A 3 -18.26 -8.85 -8.85
N LYS A 4 -17.65 -8.00 -9.69
CA LYS A 4 -16.18 -7.83 -9.70
C LYS A 4 -15.68 -7.26 -8.37
N GLN A 5 -16.49 -6.43 -7.71
CA GLN A 5 -16.19 -5.84 -6.41
C GLN A 5 -16.25 -6.88 -5.30
N GLU A 6 -17.29 -7.71 -5.26
CA GLU A 6 -17.39 -8.83 -4.31
C GLU A 6 -16.21 -9.79 -4.44
N ARG A 7 -15.83 -10.18 -5.67
CA ARG A 7 -14.64 -11.01 -5.89
C ARG A 7 -13.34 -10.36 -5.40
N TYR A 8 -13.23 -9.04 -5.50
CA TYR A 8 -12.08 -8.33 -4.96
C TYR A 8 -12.07 -8.38 -3.43
N GLU A 9 -13.21 -8.12 -2.78
CA GLU A 9 -13.34 -8.17 -1.33
C GLU A 9 -13.09 -9.59 -0.78
N PHE A 10 -13.60 -10.64 -1.42
CA PHE A 10 -13.29 -12.02 -1.00
C PHE A 10 -11.80 -12.34 -1.06
N ARG A 11 -11.09 -11.90 -2.11
CA ARG A 11 -9.63 -12.09 -2.20
C ARG A 11 -8.88 -11.28 -1.13
N LYS A 12 -9.32 -10.05 -0.87
CA LYS A 12 -8.75 -9.16 0.14
C LYS A 12 -8.93 -9.74 1.54
N ILE A 13 -10.13 -10.19 1.88
CA ILE A 13 -10.43 -10.85 3.17
C ILE A 13 -9.56 -12.10 3.31
N ARG A 14 -9.48 -12.96 2.29
CA ARG A 14 -8.60 -14.15 2.35
C ARG A 14 -7.15 -13.81 2.63
N SER A 15 -6.60 -12.80 1.92
CA SER A 15 -5.21 -12.37 2.13
C SER A 15 -5.00 -11.83 3.54
N ARG A 16 -5.95 -11.04 4.05
CA ARG A 16 -5.88 -10.46 5.40
C ARG A 16 -6.02 -11.50 6.48
N ASN A 17 -6.96 -12.42 6.36
CA ASN A 17 -7.13 -13.52 7.31
C ASN A 17 -5.84 -14.35 7.41
N ASN A 18 -5.20 -14.66 6.28
CA ASN A 18 -3.91 -15.34 6.30
C ASN A 18 -2.82 -14.51 7.01
N LEU A 19 -2.77 -13.19 6.80
CA LEU A 19 -1.83 -12.32 7.51
C LEU A 19 -2.07 -12.33 9.03
N PHE A 20 -3.33 -12.25 9.47
CA PHE A 20 -3.69 -12.28 10.89
C PHE A 20 -3.43 -13.65 11.53
N SER A 21 -3.75 -14.74 10.83
CA SER A 21 -3.50 -16.11 11.31
C SER A 21 -2.02 -16.41 11.52
N ASN A 22 -1.13 -15.77 10.77
CA ASN A 22 0.33 -15.92 10.94
C ASN A 22 0.91 -15.10 12.10
N GLY A 23 0.09 -14.52 12.99
CA GLY A 23 0.55 -13.88 14.23
C GLY A 23 1.37 -12.61 14.00
N ILE A 24 1.18 -11.97 12.85
CA ILE A 24 1.93 -10.79 12.44
C ILE A 24 1.50 -9.59 13.28
N ASN A 25 2.29 -9.26 14.30
CA ASN A 25 2.06 -8.12 15.19
C ASN A 25 2.70 -6.80 14.67
N ARG A 26 2.81 -6.65 13.35
CA ARG A 26 3.40 -5.47 12.71
C ARG A 26 2.35 -4.69 11.93
N PRO A 27 2.47 -3.35 11.83
CA PRO A 27 1.54 -2.53 11.07
C PRO A 27 1.43 -3.03 9.63
N ARG A 28 0.21 -3.03 9.07
CA ARG A 28 -0.01 -3.43 7.68
C ARG A 28 0.20 -2.25 6.73
N LEU A 29 0.87 -2.48 5.63
CA LEU A 29 0.93 -1.57 4.49
C LEU A 29 -0.14 -2.01 3.48
N SER A 30 -1.29 -1.34 3.50
CA SER A 30 -2.40 -1.62 2.59
C SER A 30 -2.31 -0.76 1.33
N VAL A 31 -2.39 -1.40 0.16
CA VAL A 31 -2.34 -0.74 -1.13
C VAL A 31 -3.69 -0.82 -1.85
N TYR A 32 -4.23 0.33 -2.23
CA TYR A 32 -5.40 0.43 -3.10
C TYR A 32 -5.03 1.01 -4.46
N ARG A 33 -5.30 0.23 -5.51
CA ARG A 33 -5.07 0.62 -6.90
C ARG A 33 -6.40 0.85 -7.61
N GLY A 34 -6.77 2.12 -7.73
CA GLY A 34 -7.89 2.55 -8.56
C GLY A 34 -7.51 2.65 -10.04
N THR A 35 -8.49 3.04 -10.86
CA THR A 35 -8.28 3.22 -12.29
C THR A 35 -7.35 4.41 -12.57
N LYS A 36 -7.51 5.52 -11.85
CA LYS A 36 -6.77 6.79 -12.04
C LYS A 36 -5.64 7.03 -11.04
N TYR A 37 -5.77 6.50 -9.83
CA TYR A 37 -4.92 6.85 -8.69
C TYR A 37 -4.47 5.61 -7.92
N ILE A 38 -3.40 5.77 -7.16
CA ILE A 38 -2.90 4.76 -6.23
C ILE A 38 -2.77 5.38 -4.84
N TYR A 39 -3.12 4.57 -3.84
CA TYR A 39 -3.10 4.95 -2.44
C TYR A 39 -2.38 3.86 -1.66
N ALA A 40 -1.58 4.28 -0.69
CA ALA A 40 -0.94 3.39 0.26
C ALA A 40 -1.08 3.94 1.67
N GLN A 41 -1.34 3.04 2.61
CA GLN A 41 -1.56 3.38 4.02
C GLN A 41 -0.85 2.36 4.89
N VAL A 42 -0.19 2.85 5.93
CA VAL A 42 0.34 2.03 7.02
C VAL A 42 -0.66 2.11 8.18
N VAL A 43 -1.25 0.98 8.52
CA VAL A 43 -2.33 0.87 9.52
C VAL A 43 -1.88 -0.03 10.66
N ASP A 44 -2.07 0.44 11.89
CA ASP A 44 -1.98 -0.38 13.08
C ASP A 44 -3.35 -1.02 13.33
N ASP A 45 -3.44 -2.34 13.14
CA ASP A 45 -4.68 -3.10 13.31
C ASP A 45 -5.09 -3.27 14.78
N LYS A 46 -4.16 -3.16 15.74
CA LYS A 46 -4.50 -3.25 17.17
C LYS A 46 -5.21 -2.01 17.66
N LYS A 47 -4.72 -0.85 17.23
CA LYS A 47 -5.29 0.45 17.59
C LYS A 47 -6.38 0.92 16.61
N ALA A 48 -6.53 0.21 15.48
CA ALA A 48 -7.37 0.62 14.35
C ALA A 48 -7.06 2.04 13.82
N VAL A 49 -5.79 2.47 13.91
CA VAL A 49 -5.35 3.82 13.52
C VAL A 49 -4.43 3.74 12.31
N THR A 50 -4.61 4.67 11.37
CA THR A 50 -3.68 4.86 10.26
C THR A 50 -2.49 5.69 10.74
N LEU A 51 -1.30 5.07 10.76
CA LEU A 51 -0.06 5.73 11.16
C LEU A 51 0.41 6.69 10.07
N VAL A 52 0.44 6.24 8.82
CA VAL A 52 0.94 7.02 7.68
C VAL A 52 0.08 6.74 6.46
N ALA A 53 -0.16 7.77 5.65
CA ALA A 53 -0.78 7.63 4.34
C ALA A 53 0.05 8.37 3.28
N ALA A 54 -0.01 7.87 2.06
CA ALA A 54 0.51 8.53 0.87
C ALA A 54 -0.41 8.22 -0.31
N SER A 55 -0.62 9.19 -1.19
CA SER A 55 -1.41 8.98 -2.40
C SER A 55 -0.91 9.81 -3.57
N SER A 56 -1.23 9.36 -4.79
CA SER A 56 -0.96 10.11 -6.01
C SER A 56 -1.76 11.43 -6.12
N LEU A 57 -2.72 11.68 -5.23
CA LEU A 57 -3.51 12.91 -5.19
C LEU A 57 -2.87 14.02 -4.33
N GLU A 58 -1.91 13.68 -3.49
CA GLU A 58 -1.27 14.66 -2.61
C GLU A 58 -0.52 15.72 -3.40
N LYS A 59 -0.54 16.96 -2.90
CA LYS A 59 0.09 18.13 -3.53
C LYS A 59 1.58 17.90 -3.85
N GLU A 60 2.28 17.10 -3.04
CA GLU A 60 3.71 16.78 -3.22
C GLU A 60 4.01 15.90 -4.45
N LEU A 61 3.02 15.15 -4.93
CA LEU A 61 3.10 14.24 -6.08
C LEU A 61 2.23 14.70 -7.26
N LYS A 62 1.21 15.52 -6.99
CA LYS A 62 0.29 16.08 -7.97
C LYS A 62 1.05 17.09 -8.85
N GLY A 63 1.27 16.73 -10.11
CA GLY A 63 1.97 17.55 -11.11
C GLY A 63 3.40 17.08 -11.44
N LYS A 64 4.01 16.20 -10.62
CA LYS A 64 5.33 15.63 -10.94
C LYS A 64 5.30 14.58 -12.05
N PHE A 65 4.14 13.99 -12.31
CA PHE A 65 3.98 12.93 -13.29
C PHE A 65 2.83 13.25 -14.26
N LYS A 66 3.06 12.99 -15.55
CA LYS A 66 2.06 13.20 -16.63
C LYS A 66 0.74 12.46 -16.40
N SER A 67 0.75 11.35 -15.66
CA SER A 67 -0.44 10.55 -15.40
C SER A 67 -0.37 9.84 -14.04
N GLY A 68 -1.42 9.99 -13.22
CA GLY A 68 -1.60 9.30 -11.92
C GLY A 68 -1.66 7.77 -11.98
N LYS A 69 -1.57 7.20 -13.19
CA LYS A 69 -1.69 5.77 -13.47
C LYS A 69 -0.36 5.06 -13.74
N SER A 70 0.74 5.78 -13.89
CA SER A 70 2.01 5.18 -14.35
C SER A 70 2.69 4.36 -13.25
N ILE A 71 3.65 3.52 -13.67
CA ILE A 71 4.53 2.79 -12.76
C ILE A 71 5.38 3.78 -11.94
N ASP A 72 5.81 4.89 -12.56
CA ASP A 72 6.62 5.91 -11.89
C ASP A 72 5.87 6.60 -10.76
N THR A 73 4.56 6.87 -10.93
CA THR A 73 3.74 7.39 -9.81
C THR A 73 3.69 6.42 -8.65
N ALA A 74 3.64 5.11 -8.92
CA ALA A 74 3.60 4.11 -7.86
C ALA A 74 4.94 4.05 -7.09
N LYS A 75 6.07 4.19 -7.80
CA LYS A 75 7.40 4.31 -7.18
C LYS A 75 7.49 5.56 -6.30
N GLY A 76 7.05 6.71 -6.81
CA GLY A 76 7.04 7.97 -6.06
C GLY A 76 6.20 7.90 -4.79
N VAL A 77 5.00 7.28 -4.86
CA VAL A 77 4.14 7.05 -3.69
C VAL A 77 4.81 6.11 -2.68
N GLY A 78 5.44 5.01 -3.15
CA GLY A 78 6.14 4.06 -2.27
C GLY A 78 7.30 4.69 -1.50
N ALA A 79 8.16 5.45 -2.19
CA ALA A 79 9.28 6.14 -1.59
C ALA A 79 8.84 7.21 -0.58
N LEU A 80 7.79 7.96 -0.89
CA LEU A 80 7.25 8.99 -0.01
C LEU A 80 6.61 8.39 1.25
N LEU A 81 5.85 7.30 1.09
CA LEU A 81 5.28 6.56 2.22
C LEU A 81 6.37 6.05 3.16
N ALA A 82 7.44 5.47 2.61
CA ALA A 82 8.56 4.94 3.39
C ALA A 82 9.26 6.01 4.21
N LYS A 83 9.57 7.16 3.60
CA LYS A 83 10.17 8.30 4.32
C LYS A 83 9.31 8.76 5.49
N ARG A 84 7.98 8.85 5.29
CA ARG A 84 7.04 9.20 6.37
C ARG A 84 6.92 8.11 7.44
N ALA A 85 6.96 6.84 7.05
CA ALA A 85 6.92 5.72 7.99
C ALA A 85 8.14 5.71 8.90
N ILE A 86 9.35 5.87 8.32
CA ILE A 86 10.60 5.94 9.06
C ILE A 86 10.62 7.17 9.99
N ALA A 87 10.13 8.33 9.52
CA ALA A 87 10.01 9.52 10.35
C ALA A 87 9.08 9.33 11.56
N LYS A 88 8.11 8.40 11.48
CA LYS A 88 7.25 8.01 12.61
C LYS A 88 7.76 6.78 13.38
N GLY A 89 8.98 6.32 13.10
CA GLY A 89 9.61 5.18 13.76
C GLY A 89 9.09 3.80 13.32
N VAL A 90 8.34 3.71 12.22
CA VAL A 90 7.83 2.44 11.69
C VAL A 90 8.80 1.89 10.65
N THR A 91 9.56 0.88 11.03
CA THR A 91 10.59 0.24 10.19
C THR A 91 10.12 -1.08 9.58
N GLU A 92 9.33 -1.84 10.32
CA GLU A 92 8.82 -3.15 9.92
C GLU A 92 7.32 -3.08 9.67
N VAL A 93 6.90 -3.54 8.49
CA VAL A 93 5.49 -3.61 8.11
C VAL A 93 5.16 -4.93 7.46
N CYS A 94 3.88 -5.20 7.31
CA CYS A 94 3.40 -6.33 6.53
C CYS A 94 2.70 -5.86 5.26
N PHE A 95 3.14 -6.37 4.12
CA PHE A 95 2.59 -5.93 2.85
C PHE A 95 1.22 -6.58 2.56
N ASP A 96 0.18 -5.75 2.53
CA ASP A 96 -1.16 -6.11 2.11
C ASP A 96 -1.45 -5.56 0.70
N ARG A 97 -1.34 -6.45 -0.30
CA ARG A 97 -1.70 -6.16 -1.70
C ARG A 97 -3.22 -6.05 -1.94
N GLY A 98 -4.04 -6.30 -0.91
CA GLY A 98 -5.48 -6.38 -1.00
C GLY A 98 -5.94 -7.47 -1.97
N GLY A 99 -7.05 -7.21 -2.69
CA GLY A 99 -7.59 -8.14 -3.69
C GLY A 99 -6.90 -8.10 -5.06
N SER A 100 -5.78 -7.40 -5.17
CA SER A 100 -5.03 -7.20 -6.42
C SER A 100 -3.86 -8.18 -6.57
N ILE A 101 -3.45 -8.43 -7.81
CA ILE A 101 -2.28 -9.28 -8.13
C ILE A 101 -1.00 -8.49 -7.84
N TYR A 102 0.02 -9.15 -7.28
CA TYR A 102 1.34 -8.56 -7.07
C TYR A 102 2.08 -8.41 -8.42
N HIS A 103 1.77 -7.34 -9.15
CA HIS A 103 2.33 -7.07 -10.46
C HIS A 103 2.28 -5.57 -10.78
N GLY A 104 3.08 -5.15 -11.77
CA GLY A 104 3.09 -3.80 -12.31
C GLY A 104 3.20 -2.73 -11.22
N ARG A 105 2.17 -1.88 -11.12
CA ARG A 105 2.12 -0.75 -10.18
C ARG A 105 2.24 -1.17 -8.71
N ILE A 106 1.68 -2.30 -8.32
CA ILE A 106 1.71 -2.75 -6.91
C ILE A 106 3.11 -3.25 -6.56
N LYS A 107 3.72 -3.99 -7.48
CA LYS A 107 5.11 -4.43 -7.34
C LYS A 107 6.06 -3.21 -7.28
N ALA A 108 5.89 -2.25 -8.19
CA ALA A 108 6.74 -1.06 -8.21
C ALA A 108 6.61 -0.18 -6.96
N LEU A 109 5.43 -0.09 -6.36
CA LEU A 109 5.24 0.59 -5.08
C LEU A 109 5.96 -0.14 -3.95
N ALA A 110 5.84 -1.47 -3.92
CA ALA A 110 6.50 -2.30 -2.91
C ALA A 110 8.03 -2.23 -3.04
N ASP A 111 8.55 -2.36 -4.24
CA ASP A 111 10.00 -2.30 -4.49
C ASP A 111 10.56 -0.92 -4.09
N ALA A 112 9.87 0.18 -4.44
CA ALA A 112 10.29 1.52 -4.02
C ALA A 112 10.19 1.75 -2.51
N ALA A 113 9.22 1.13 -1.82
CA ALA A 113 9.13 1.20 -0.37
C ALA A 113 10.28 0.42 0.31
N ARG A 114 10.68 -0.73 -0.26
CA ARG A 114 11.85 -1.50 0.21
C ARG A 114 13.15 -0.74 0.00
N GLU A 115 13.36 -0.16 -1.18
CA GLU A 115 14.54 0.67 -1.50
C GLU A 115 14.67 1.86 -0.54
N ALA A 116 13.55 2.45 -0.13
CA ALA A 116 13.51 3.54 0.81
C ALA A 116 13.62 3.12 2.30
N GLY A 117 13.84 1.82 2.59
CA GLY A 117 14.22 1.33 3.91
C GLY A 117 13.11 0.66 4.74
N LEU A 118 11.90 0.51 4.22
CA LEU A 118 10.86 -0.29 4.89
C LEU A 118 11.16 -1.78 4.74
N LYS A 119 11.12 -2.53 5.85
CA LYS A 119 11.32 -3.98 5.88
C LYS A 119 9.98 -4.70 5.84
N PHE A 120 9.72 -5.44 4.76
CA PHE A 120 8.55 -6.30 4.60
C PHE A 120 8.66 -7.35 3.48
#